data_AF-A0A166KBV4-F1
#
_entry.id   AF-A0A166KBV4-F1
#
_cell.length_a   1.000
_cell.length_b   1.000
_cell.length_c   1.000
_cell.angle_alpha   90.00
_cell.angle_beta   90.00
_cell.angle_gamma   90.00
#
_symmetry.space_group_name_H-M   'P 1'
#
loop_
_entity.id
_entity.type
_entity.pdbx_description
1 polymer ?
#
loop_
_entity_poly.entity_id
_entity_poly.type
_entity_poly.pdbx_seq_one_letter_code
_entity_poly.pdbx_strand_id
1 'polypeptide(L)'
;NLSSGQVGSRFVTQNELDDARTRREEQWKQAYARLGQEPPPKPTEDAYDGRSLAEKLAANRAAKQEEWEEKNKLANQFRALEEDEIMFLDSVREKQEAAEREREQRDGEEVKSFRQ
;
A
#
# COMPACT_ATOMS: atom_id res chain seq x y z
N ASN A 1 35.26 15.41 -5.09
CA ASN A 1 35.04 15.89 -6.47
C ASN A 1 33.55 16.10 -6.70
N LEU A 2 33.02 17.25 -6.28
CA LEU A 2 31.70 17.69 -6.73
C LEU A 2 31.89 18.25 -8.14
N SER A 3 31.26 17.61 -9.12
CA SER A 3 31.26 18.10 -10.50
C SER A 3 30.65 19.49 -10.52
N SER A 4 31.50 20.50 -10.70
CA SER A 4 31.13 21.86 -11.08
C SER A 4 30.65 21.85 -12.54
N GLY A 5 29.52 21.19 -12.79
CA GLY A 5 28.82 21.25 -14.06
C GLY A 5 28.22 22.64 -14.23
N GLN A 6 28.87 23.45 -15.06
CA GLN A 6 28.41 24.69 -15.69
C GLN A 6 26.89 24.93 -15.61
N VAL A 7 26.45 25.65 -14.57
CA VAL A 7 25.06 26.13 -14.38
C VAL A 7 24.80 27.39 -15.22
N GLY A 8 25.49 27.53 -16.36
CA GLY A 8 25.56 28.77 -17.14
C GLY A 8 24.43 29.01 -18.14
N SER A 9 23.49 28.08 -18.32
CA SER A 9 22.45 28.21 -19.36
C SER A 9 21.29 27.22 -19.17
N ARG A 10 20.66 27.19 -17.98
CA ARG A 10 19.44 26.39 -17.72
C ARG A 10 18.18 27.23 -17.53
N PHE A 11 18.30 28.54 -17.71
CA PHE A 11 17.15 29.44 -17.71
C PHE A 11 16.54 29.44 -19.11
N VAL A 12 15.33 28.95 -19.22
CA VAL A 12 14.48 29.07 -20.41
C VAL A 12 13.65 30.33 -20.29
N THR A 13 13.56 31.08 -21.39
CA THR A 13 12.70 32.26 -21.44
C THR A 13 11.24 31.86 -21.60
N GLN A 14 10.33 32.75 -21.20
CA GLN A 14 8.90 32.54 -21.39
C GLN A 14 8.56 32.29 -22.87
N ASN A 15 9.16 33.05 -23.78
CA ASN A 15 8.93 32.90 -25.22
C ASN A 15 9.38 31.52 -25.74
N GLU A 16 10.53 31.01 -25.28
CA GLU A 16 10.99 29.66 -25.67
C GLU A 16 10.03 28.56 -25.18
N LEU A 17 9.42 28.73 -23.99
CA LEU A 17 8.42 27.81 -23.47
C LEU A 17 7.13 27.85 -24.30
N ASP A 18 6.69 29.04 -24.69
CA ASP A 18 5.48 29.23 -25.49
C ASP A 18 5.63 28.68 -26.92
N ASP A 19 6.80 28.91 -27.54
CA ASP A 19 7.16 28.31 -28.83
C ASP A 19 7.21 26.78 -28.76
N ALA A 20 7.85 26.23 -27.71
CA ALA A 20 7.92 24.79 -27.50
C ALA A 20 6.53 24.18 -27.27
N ARG A 21 5.65 24.87 -26.55
CA ARG A 21 4.26 24.45 -26.33
C ARG A 21 3.50 24.43 -27.65
N THR A 22 3.62 25.48 -28.46
CA THR A 22 2.97 25.58 -29.78
C THR A 22 3.40 24.46 -30.72
N ARG A 23 4.72 24.20 -30.83
CA ARG A 23 5.24 23.10 -31.65
C ARG A 23 4.72 21.74 -31.21
N ARG A 24 4.64 21.50 -29.89
CA ARG A 24 4.08 20.26 -29.34
C ARG A 24 2.60 20.11 -29.68
N GLU A 25 1.83 21.18 -29.57
CA GLU A 25 0.40 21.17 -29.90
C GLU A 25 0.16 20.91 -31.39
N GLU A 26 1.00 21.47 -32.27
CA GLU A 26 0.92 21.23 -33.70
C GLU A 26 1.25 19.76 -34.04
N GLN A 27 2.35 19.24 -33.49
CA GLN A 27 2.72 17.83 -33.67
C GLN A 27 1.64 16.88 -33.16
N TRP A 28 1.02 17.20 -32.03
CA TRP A 28 -0.12 16.46 -31.49
C TRP A 28 -1.28 16.46 -32.51
N LYS A 29 -1.72 17.64 -32.97
CA LYS A 29 -2.83 17.73 -33.94
C LYS A 29 -2.54 16.96 -35.22
N GLN A 30 -1.32 17.05 -35.75
CA GLN A 30 -0.91 16.30 -36.94
C GLN A 30 -0.94 14.78 -36.71
N ALA A 31 -0.53 14.29 -35.54
CA ALA A 31 -0.59 12.88 -35.20
C ALA A 31 -2.02 12.33 -35.19
N TYR A 32 -2.97 13.07 -34.62
CA TYR A 32 -4.38 12.68 -34.60
C TYR A 32 -5.04 12.79 -35.98
N ALA A 33 -4.71 13.83 -36.76
CA ALA A 33 -5.16 13.96 -38.15
C ALA A 33 -4.71 12.76 -39.01
N ARG A 34 -3.48 12.27 -38.83
CA ARG A 34 -2.98 11.08 -39.51
C ARG A 34 -3.74 9.81 -39.11
N LEU A 35 -4.22 9.72 -37.87
CA LEU A 35 -5.04 8.61 -37.38
C LEU A 35 -6.50 8.70 -37.83
N GLY A 36 -6.92 9.81 -38.46
CA GLY A 36 -8.31 10.04 -38.83
C GLY A 36 -9.24 10.22 -37.63
N GLN A 37 -8.69 10.55 -36.46
CA GLN A 37 -9.42 10.74 -35.21
C GLN A 37 -9.33 12.19 -34.76
N GLU A 38 -10.37 12.69 -34.11
CA GLU A 38 -10.32 14.00 -33.48
C GLU A 38 -9.46 13.92 -32.20
N PRO A 39 -8.50 14.84 -31.98
CA PRO A 39 -7.74 14.86 -30.75
C PRO A 39 -8.68 15.05 -29.56
N PRO A 40 -8.46 14.35 -28.44
CA PRO A 40 -9.26 14.51 -27.24
C PRO A 40 -9.21 15.98 -26.78
N PRO A 41 -10.28 16.48 -26.13
CA PRO A 41 -10.30 17.83 -25.59
C PRO A 41 -9.09 18.04 -24.69
N LYS A 42 -8.46 19.21 -24.81
CA LYS A 42 -7.35 19.57 -23.92
C LYS A 42 -7.81 19.39 -22.48
N PRO A 43 -6.99 18.79 -21.60
CA PRO A 43 -7.30 18.73 -20.19
C PRO A 43 -7.61 20.15 -19.72
N THR A 44 -8.79 20.35 -19.14
CA THR A 44 -9.10 21.59 -18.43
C THR A 44 -8.02 21.76 -17.37
N GLU A 45 -7.33 22.90 -17.36
CA GLU A 45 -6.39 23.19 -16.27
C GLU A 45 -7.16 23.06 -14.97
N ASP A 46 -6.62 22.27 -14.03
CA ASP A 46 -7.27 22.01 -12.75
C ASP A 46 -7.64 23.35 -12.11
N ALA A 47 -8.87 23.44 -11.58
CA ALA A 47 -9.34 24.65 -10.92
C ALA A 47 -8.27 25.10 -9.92
N TYR A 48 -7.85 26.38 -10.03
CA TYR A 48 -6.76 26.92 -9.24
C TYR A 48 -7.01 26.63 -7.75
N ASP A 49 -6.20 25.74 -7.20
CA ASP A 49 -6.27 25.39 -5.80
C ASP A 49 -5.60 26.49 -4.98
N GLY A 50 -6.41 27.33 -4.34
CA GLY A 50 -5.98 28.43 -3.50
C GLY A 50 -5.26 28.02 -2.21
N ARG A 51 -5.15 26.72 -1.91
CA ARG A 51 -4.34 26.23 -0.80
C ARG A 51 -2.86 26.54 -1.02
N SER A 52 -2.20 26.88 0.07
CA SER A 52 -0.75 27.05 0.12
C SER A 52 -0.03 25.75 -0.25
N LEU A 53 1.23 25.88 -0.69
CA LEU A 53 2.08 24.72 -0.96
C LEU A 53 2.23 23.82 0.28
N ALA A 54 2.31 24.41 1.48
CA ALA A 54 2.42 23.67 2.73
C ALA A 54 1.20 22.78 2.98
N GLU A 55 -0.02 23.31 2.78
CA GLU A 55 -1.26 22.54 2.91
C GLU A 55 -1.35 21.43 1.86
N LYS A 56 -0.96 21.71 0.61
CA LYS A 56 -0.91 20.69 -0.46
C LYS A 56 0.05 19.56 -0.09
N LEU A 57 1.23 19.88 0.41
CA LEU A 57 2.22 18.88 0.82
C LEU A 57 1.74 18.08 2.04
N ALA A 58 1.09 18.72 3.00
CA ALA A 58 0.52 18.04 4.16
C ALA A 58 -0.59 17.05 3.73
N ALA A 59 -1.51 17.47 2.87
CA ALA A 59 -2.56 16.60 2.34
C ALA A 59 -1.99 15.40 1.57
N ASN A 60 -0.96 15.62 0.74
CA ASN A 60 -0.29 14.52 0.02
C ASN A 60 0.40 13.52 0.97
N ARG A 61 1.01 13.99 2.06
CA ARG A 61 1.61 13.11 3.06
C ARG A 61 0.55 12.31 3.80
N ALA A 62 -0.52 12.96 4.22
CA ALA A 62 -1.63 12.30 4.92
C ALA A 62 -2.27 11.22 4.05
N ALA A 63 -2.58 11.52 2.79
CA ALA A 63 -3.15 10.55 1.85
C ALA A 63 -2.22 9.34 1.64
N LYS A 64 -0.91 9.57 1.46
CA LYS A 64 0.05 8.47 1.35
C LYS A 64 0.15 7.62 2.61
N GLN A 65 0.06 8.26 3.78
CA GLN A 65 0.09 7.57 5.06
C GLN A 65 -1.16 6.68 5.23
N GLU A 66 -2.34 7.23 4.96
CA GLU A 66 -3.62 6.51 5.02
C GLU A 66 -3.64 5.32 4.05
N GLU A 67 -3.19 5.52 2.80
CA GLU A 67 -3.06 4.43 1.83
C GLU A 67 -2.10 3.33 2.31
N TRP A 68 -0.99 3.70 2.95
CA TRP A 68 -0.01 2.74 3.46
C TRP A 68 -0.56 1.97 4.66
N GLU A 69 -1.27 2.66 5.55
CA GLU A 69 -1.93 2.06 6.72
C GLU A 69 -3.04 1.10 6.28
N GLU A 70 -3.93 1.50 5.36
CA GLU A 70 -5.00 0.61 4.87
C GLU A 70 -4.43 -0.62 4.14
N LYS A 71 -3.37 -0.46 3.34
CA LYS A 71 -2.69 -1.61 2.69
C LYS A 71 -2.07 -2.57 3.70
N ASN A 72 -1.50 -2.05 4.79
CA ASN A 72 -0.85 -2.87 5.82
C ASN A 72 -1.77 -3.26 6.97
N LYS A 73 -2.99 -2.76 7.04
CA LYS A 73 -3.96 -3.01 8.11
C LYS A 73 -4.20 -4.50 8.32
N LEU A 74 -4.39 -5.25 7.24
CA LEU A 74 -4.57 -6.70 7.29
C LEU A 74 -3.27 -7.43 7.61
N ALA A 75 -2.13 -6.95 7.09
CA ALA A 75 -0.83 -7.54 7.37
C ALA A 75 -0.44 -7.40 8.86
N ASN A 76 -0.81 -6.29 9.49
CA ASN A 76 -0.53 -6.01 10.90
C ASN A 76 -1.49 -6.71 11.88
N GLN A 77 -2.60 -7.31 11.41
CA GLN A 77 -3.53 -8.05 12.28
C GLN A 77 -2.95 -9.36 12.79
N PHE A 78 -2.02 -9.95 12.04
CA PHE A 78 -1.42 -11.23 12.39
C PHE A 78 0.07 -11.03 12.60
N ARG A 79 0.55 -11.43 13.78
CA ARG A 79 1.97 -11.55 14.07
C ARG A 79 2.32 -13.01 14.30
N ALA A 80 3.60 -13.34 14.15
CA ALA A 80 4.10 -14.63 14.60
C ALA A 80 3.90 -14.77 16.12
N LEU A 81 3.68 -16.01 16.55
CA LEU A 81 3.65 -16.35 17.98
C LEU A 81 5.06 -16.22 18.55
N GLU A 82 5.15 -15.70 19.77
CA GLU A 82 6.37 -15.64 20.55
C GLU A 82 6.67 -17.03 21.16
N GLU A 83 7.91 -17.29 21.57
CA GLU A 83 8.32 -18.61 22.07
C GLU A 83 7.54 -19.03 23.32
N ASP A 84 7.25 -18.08 24.21
CA ASP A 84 6.45 -18.29 25.41
C ASP A 84 4.98 -18.60 25.08
N GLU A 85 4.40 -17.94 24.08
CA GLU A 85 3.05 -18.22 23.58
C GLU A 85 2.95 -19.64 23.00
N ILE A 86 3.96 -20.08 22.25
CA ILE A 86 4.04 -21.45 21.73
C ILE A 86 4.09 -22.46 22.87
N MET A 87 4.98 -22.24 23.85
CA MET A 87 5.12 -23.12 25.01
C MET A 87 3.83 -23.18 25.84
N PHE A 88 3.12 -22.06 25.97
CA PHE A 88 1.81 -22.02 26.60
C PHE A 88 0.81 -22.91 25.86
N LEU A 89 0.71 -22.80 24.53
CA LEU A 89 -0.19 -23.63 23.72
C LEU A 89 0.13 -25.13 23.82
N ASP A 90 1.41 -25.50 23.84
CA ASP A 90 1.82 -26.89 24.05
C ASP A 90 1.42 -27.40 25.45
N SER A 91 1.54 -26.56 26.49
CA SER A 91 1.10 -26.91 27.84
C SER A 91 -0.42 -27.10 27.95
N VAL A 92 -1.20 -26.34 27.17
CA VAL A 92 -2.65 -26.47 27.10
C VAL A 92 -3.02 -27.78 26.38
N ARG A 93 -2.33 -28.11 25.28
CA ARG A 93 -2.53 -29.38 24.57
C ARG A 93 -2.25 -30.58 25.48
N GLU A 94 -1.12 -30.59 26.18
CA GLU A 94 -0.75 -31.68 27.09
C GLU A 94 -1.80 -31.87 28.20
N LYS A 95 -2.31 -30.78 28.78
CA LYS A 95 -3.38 -30.84 29.78
C LYS A 95 -4.68 -31.42 29.23
N GLN A 96 -5.05 -31.07 28.00
CA GLN A 96 -6.25 -31.61 27.36
C GLN A 96 -6.12 -33.12 27.12
N GLU A 97 -4.98 -33.56 26.58
CA GLU A 97 -4.69 -34.98 26.34
C GLU A 97 -4.66 -35.78 27.65
N ALA A 98 -4.08 -35.23 28.72
CA ALA A 98 -4.06 -35.88 30.03
C ALA A 98 -5.49 -36.02 30.60
N ALA A 99 -6.30 -34.97 30.50
CA ALA A 99 -7.69 -35.00 30.96
C ALA A 99 -8.55 -35.99 30.16
N GLU A 100 -8.31 -36.12 28.85
CA GLU A 100 -8.99 -37.11 28.01
C GLU A 100 -8.58 -38.53 28.40
N ARG A 101 -7.28 -38.79 28.57
CA ARG A 101 -6.76 -40.09 29.02
C ARG A 101 -7.29 -40.50 30.39
N GLU A 102 -7.45 -39.56 31.31
CA GLU A 102 -8.07 -39.82 32.62
C GLU A 102 -9.56 -40.15 32.51
N ARG A 103 -10.28 -39.49 31.60
CA ARG A 103 -11.69 -39.81 31.33
C ARG A 103 -11.83 -41.20 30.73
N GLU A 104 -11.04 -41.54 29.71
CA GLU A 104 -11.06 -42.87 29.09
C GLU A 104 -10.75 -43.99 30.10
N GLN A 105 -9.79 -43.76 31.00
CA GLN A 105 -9.46 -44.69 32.06
C GLN A 105 -10.63 -44.87 33.03
N ARG A 106 -11.23 -43.77 33.51
CA ARG A 106 -12.39 -43.81 34.41
C ARG A 106 -13.59 -44.51 33.77
N ASP A 107 -13.93 -44.14 32.54
CA ASP A 107 -15.03 -44.73 31.79
C ASP A 107 -14.78 -46.23 31.55
N GLY A 108 -13.53 -46.60 31.24
CA GLY A 108 -13.11 -48.00 31.09
C GLY A 108 -13.22 -48.82 32.37
N GLU A 109 -12.93 -48.23 33.54
CA GLU A 109 -13.11 -48.86 34.85
C GLU A 109 -14.59 -49.04 35.20
N GLU A 110 -15.42 -48.03 34.97
CA GLU A 110 -16.87 -48.10 35.19
C GLU A 110 -17.54 -49.16 34.31
N VAL A 111 -17.15 -49.27 33.04
CA VAL A 111 -17.67 -50.31 32.14
C VAL A 111 -17.24 -51.71 32.57
N LYS A 112 -16.00 -51.88 33.07
CA LYS A 112 -15.52 -53.17 33.59
C LYS A 112 -16.27 -53.59 34.85
N SER A 113 -16.51 -52.66 35.77
CA SER A 113 -17.23 -52.94 37.02
C SER A 113 -18.70 -53.31 36.76
N PHE A 114 -19.35 -52.69 35.76
CA PHE A 114 -20.71 -53.06 35.35
C PHE A 114 -20.83 -54.47 34.73
N ARG A 115 -19.74 -54.99 34.15
CA ARG A 115 -19.73 -56.29 33.46
C ARG A 115 -19.38 -57.48 34.37
N GLN A 116 -18.94 -57.23 35.61
CA GLN A 116 -18.77 -58.25 36.65
C GLN A 116 -20.06 -58.44 37.45
#